data_AF-A0AAN6H000-F1
#
_entry.id   AF-A0AAN6H000-F1
#
_cell.length_a   1.000
_cell.length_b   1.000
_cell.length_c   1.000
_cell.angle_alpha   90.00
_cell.angle_beta   90.00
_cell.angle_gamma   90.00
#
_symmetry.space_group_name_H-M   'P 1'
#
loop_
_entity.id
_entity.type
_entity.pdbx_description
1 polymer ?
#
loop_
_entity_poly.entity_id
_entity_poly.type
_entity_poly.pdbx_seq_one_letter_code
_entity_poly.pdbx_strand_id
1 'polypeptide(L)'
;MAADYARALARRHPLQRLEAPSRGSSALLHLLGLSSFAYSFAYLILNPDPVSESYGWHLQYLTIIGLSLAAVTFAVGLLADLTMSPRLFAVKNLLSVASAPMECLISMLYWGLRAIDPKLVLPSWQPPLPISVDLSFHAVPALALVADLLFFSPPYTVAFLPAFGLSSCIAFGYWLWIERCYHYNRFYPYPLFTVLDTTQRIGLFASSALLMALSTAALVWVYHVVNGKEEIALANGHARAPEERDGDVKGK
;
A
#
# COMPACT_ATOMS: atom_id res chain seq x y z
N MET A 1 -13.41 -27.41 8.71
CA MET A 1 -13.27 -26.30 7.74
C MET A 1 -13.43 -24.92 8.39
N ALA A 2 -14.62 -24.51 8.86
CA ALA A 2 -14.80 -23.17 9.47
C ALA A 2 -14.01 -22.96 10.79
N ALA A 3 -13.95 -23.98 11.64
CA ALA A 3 -13.16 -23.95 12.88
C ALA A 3 -11.63 -23.89 12.60
N ASP A 4 -11.18 -24.53 11.52
CA ASP A 4 -9.78 -24.53 11.11
C ASP A 4 -9.38 -23.18 10.52
N TYR A 5 -10.27 -22.57 9.72
CA TYR A 5 -10.10 -21.22 9.19
C TYR A 5 -10.07 -20.17 10.32
N ALA A 6 -10.97 -20.28 11.31
CA ALA A 6 -10.97 -19.41 12.48
C ALA A 6 -9.68 -19.54 13.31
N ARG A 7 -9.16 -20.77 13.49
CA ARG A 7 -7.87 -21.00 14.14
C ARG A 7 -6.70 -20.45 13.35
N ALA A 8 -6.72 -20.55 12.02
CA ALA A 8 -5.68 -20.01 11.17
C ALA A 8 -5.61 -18.48 11.27
N LEU A 9 -6.76 -17.81 11.25
CA LEU A 9 -6.85 -16.36 11.44
C LEU A 9 -6.39 -15.91 12.84
N ALA A 10 -6.66 -16.71 13.88
CA ALA A 10 -6.29 -16.38 15.26
C ALA A 10 -4.79 -16.56 15.56
N ARG A 11 -4.05 -17.30 14.73
CA ARG A 11 -2.63 -17.54 14.95
C ARG A 11 -1.80 -16.40 14.38
N ARG A 12 -0.98 -15.79 15.24
CA ARG A 12 0.06 -14.83 14.83
C ARG A 12 1.03 -15.49 13.85
N HIS A 13 1.37 -14.76 12.79
CA HIS A 13 2.35 -15.21 11.81
C HIS A 13 3.77 -15.20 12.43
N PRO A 14 4.61 -16.23 12.22
CA PRO A 14 5.95 -16.31 12.84
C PRO A 14 6.84 -15.11 12.53
N LEU A 15 6.77 -14.58 11.30
CA LEU A 15 7.57 -13.41 10.88
C LEU A 15 7.01 -12.05 11.37
N GLN A 16 5.80 -12.01 11.93
CA GLN A 16 5.24 -10.76 12.44
C GLN A 16 6.00 -10.35 13.71
N ARG A 17 6.68 -9.19 13.71
CA ARG A 17 7.56 -8.75 14.80
C ARG A 17 6.85 -8.32 16.07
N LEU A 18 5.82 -7.51 15.94
CA LEU A 18 5.04 -6.98 17.06
C LEU A 18 3.64 -7.59 17.09
N GLU A 19 3.02 -7.57 18.26
CA GLU A 19 1.68 -8.07 18.43
C GLU A 19 0.67 -7.18 17.70
N ALA A 20 -0.09 -7.80 16.79
CA ALA A 20 -1.21 -7.20 16.09
C ALA A 20 -2.20 -8.31 15.67
N PRO A 21 -3.52 -8.07 15.74
CA PRO A 21 -4.14 -6.86 16.28
C PRO A 21 -3.87 -6.71 17.79
N SER A 22 -3.64 -5.48 18.27
CA SER A 22 -3.39 -5.20 19.69
C SER A 22 -3.79 -3.78 20.10
N ARG A 23 -4.33 -3.63 21.32
CA ARG A 23 -4.70 -2.32 21.91
C ARG A 23 -3.49 -1.47 22.34
N GLY A 24 -2.28 -1.96 22.14
CA GLY A 24 -1.02 -1.28 22.46
C GLY A 24 -0.43 -0.59 21.24
N SER A 25 0.78 -0.98 20.86
CA SER A 25 1.55 -0.31 19.80
C SER A 25 0.86 -0.35 18.42
N SER A 26 0.11 -1.40 18.09
CA SER A 26 -0.64 -1.49 16.82
C SER A 26 -1.74 -0.42 16.77
N ALA A 27 -2.59 -0.36 17.80
CA ALA A 27 -3.63 0.67 17.92
C ALA A 27 -3.04 2.09 17.89
N LEU A 28 -1.90 2.30 18.56
CA LEU A 28 -1.23 3.60 18.58
C LEU A 28 -0.77 4.01 17.18
N LEU A 29 -0.13 3.11 16.41
CA LEU A 29 0.27 3.41 15.04
C LEU A 29 -0.95 3.77 14.18
N HIS A 30 -2.01 2.96 14.23
CA HIS A 30 -3.21 3.23 13.43
C HIS A 30 -3.90 4.53 13.82
N LEU A 31 -3.95 4.85 15.12
CA LEU A 31 -4.53 6.11 15.61
C LEU A 31 -3.70 7.32 15.15
N LEU A 32 -2.36 7.27 15.25
CA LEU A 32 -1.48 8.35 14.81
C LEU A 32 -1.58 8.55 13.29
N GLY A 33 -1.59 7.47 12.51
CA GLY A 33 -1.80 7.52 11.07
C GLY A 33 -3.13 8.16 10.71
N LEU A 34 -4.24 7.70 11.30
CA LEU A 34 -5.58 8.29 11.10
C LEU A 34 -5.64 9.76 11.50
N SER A 35 -4.96 10.15 12.59
CA SER A 35 -4.89 11.55 13.00
C SER A 35 -4.20 12.42 11.94
N SER A 36 -3.10 11.92 11.36
CA SER A 36 -2.43 12.60 10.25
C SER A 36 -3.29 12.65 8.99
N PHE A 37 -4.02 11.58 8.67
CA PHE A 37 -4.87 11.55 7.49
C PHE A 37 -6.09 12.47 7.65
N ALA A 38 -6.66 12.52 8.86
CA ALA A 38 -7.71 13.47 9.21
C ALA A 38 -7.23 14.92 9.11
N TYR A 39 -5.99 15.21 9.51
CA TYR A 39 -5.37 16.53 9.28
C TYR A 39 -5.33 16.89 7.79
N SER A 40 -4.89 15.96 6.93
CA SER A 40 -4.87 16.14 5.47
C SER A 40 -6.28 16.39 4.91
N PHE A 41 -7.29 15.60 5.30
CA PHE A 41 -8.68 15.81 4.86
C PHE A 41 -9.27 17.13 5.38
N ALA A 42 -9.02 17.47 6.64
CA ALA A 42 -9.45 18.74 7.22
C ALA A 42 -8.84 19.93 6.46
N TYR A 43 -7.58 19.83 6.03
CA TYR A 43 -6.94 20.87 5.22
C TYR A 43 -7.70 21.13 3.93
N LEU A 44 -8.14 20.09 3.21
CA LEU A 44 -8.92 20.24 1.96
C LEU A 44 -10.25 20.97 2.17
N ILE A 45 -10.90 20.74 3.32
CA ILE A 45 -12.18 21.35 3.67
C ILE A 45 -11.99 22.81 4.12
N LEU A 46 -10.97 23.05 4.93
CA LEU A 46 -10.72 24.36 5.55
C LEU A 46 -10.01 25.34 4.61
N ASN A 47 -9.44 24.86 3.51
CA ASN A 47 -8.72 25.67 2.51
C ASN A 47 -9.30 25.38 1.11
N PRO A 48 -10.55 25.77 0.83
CA PRO A 48 -11.18 25.48 -0.45
C PRO A 48 -10.47 26.22 -1.59
N ASP A 49 -10.39 25.55 -2.74
CA ASP A 49 -9.84 26.08 -3.98
C ASP A 49 -10.79 25.75 -5.15
N PRO A 50 -10.49 26.13 -6.41
CA PRO A 50 -11.37 25.81 -7.54
C PRO A 50 -11.67 24.30 -7.72
N VAL A 51 -10.82 23.40 -7.21
CA VAL A 51 -11.05 21.95 -7.25
C VAL A 51 -12.17 21.56 -6.26
N SER A 52 -12.34 22.28 -5.16
CA SER A 52 -13.40 22.01 -4.18
C SER A 52 -14.81 22.09 -4.78
N GLU A 53 -15.01 22.84 -5.86
CA GLU A 53 -16.29 22.96 -6.58
C GLU A 53 -16.35 22.12 -7.86
N SER A 54 -15.33 21.30 -8.13
CA SER A 54 -15.20 20.55 -9.37
C SER A 54 -15.80 19.14 -9.30
N TYR A 55 -16.16 18.57 -10.46
CA TYR A 55 -16.63 17.19 -10.55
C TYR A 55 -15.58 16.21 -10.04
N GLY A 56 -15.99 15.33 -9.13
CA GLY A 56 -15.08 14.40 -8.45
C GLY A 56 -14.35 15.02 -7.26
N TRP A 57 -14.61 16.29 -6.92
CA TRP A 57 -13.98 16.98 -5.79
C TRP A 57 -12.45 16.83 -5.83
N HIS A 58 -11.79 16.73 -4.68
CA HIS A 58 -10.37 16.41 -4.59
C HIS A 58 -10.03 14.94 -4.92
N LEU A 59 -11.01 14.07 -5.14
CA LEU A 59 -10.77 12.67 -5.57
C LEU A 59 -10.29 12.58 -7.04
N GLN A 60 -10.12 13.71 -7.73
CA GLN A 60 -9.40 13.77 -9.01
C GLN A 60 -7.91 13.45 -8.83
N TYR A 61 -7.35 13.76 -7.65
CA TYR A 61 -5.94 13.52 -7.34
C TYR A 61 -5.73 12.08 -6.89
N LEU A 62 -4.77 11.37 -7.52
CA LEU A 62 -4.35 10.05 -7.07
C LEU A 62 -3.91 10.07 -5.60
N THR A 63 -3.28 11.15 -5.15
CA THR A 63 -2.89 11.37 -3.75
C THR A 63 -4.08 11.28 -2.79
N ILE A 64 -5.25 11.83 -3.15
CA ILE A 64 -6.42 11.81 -2.26
C ILE A 64 -7.17 10.49 -2.35
N ILE A 65 -7.19 9.84 -3.52
CA ILE A 65 -7.68 8.45 -3.66
C ILE A 65 -6.82 7.52 -2.79
N GLY A 66 -5.50 7.64 -2.87
CA GLY A 66 -4.56 6.87 -2.08
C GLY A 66 -4.76 7.11 -0.59
N LEU A 67 -4.75 8.38 -0.16
CA LEU A 67 -4.97 8.77 1.23
C LEU A 67 -6.29 8.21 1.76
N SER A 68 -7.34 8.16 0.93
CA SER A 68 -8.62 7.55 1.29
C SER A 68 -8.50 6.04 1.51
N LEU A 69 -7.79 5.32 0.63
CA LEU A 69 -7.54 3.89 0.84
C LEU A 69 -6.65 3.63 2.07
N ALA A 70 -5.64 4.46 2.30
CA ALA A 70 -4.79 4.40 3.49
C ALA A 70 -5.61 4.63 4.76
N ALA A 71 -6.51 5.62 4.76
CA ALA A 71 -7.42 5.88 5.87
C ALA A 71 -8.39 4.73 6.12
N VAL A 72 -8.98 4.13 5.08
CA VAL A 72 -9.82 2.94 5.24
C VAL A 72 -9.00 1.76 5.79
N THR A 73 -7.80 1.52 5.27
CA THR A 73 -6.89 0.46 5.73
C THR A 73 -6.58 0.63 7.22
N PHE A 74 -6.21 1.84 7.64
CA PHE A 74 -5.89 2.15 9.03
C PHE A 74 -7.13 2.16 9.94
N ALA A 75 -8.29 2.58 9.45
CA ALA A 75 -9.54 2.52 10.21
C ALA A 75 -9.95 1.07 10.48
N VAL A 76 -9.86 0.19 9.47
CA VAL A 76 -10.09 -1.25 9.65
C VAL A 76 -9.05 -1.86 10.59
N GLY A 77 -7.79 -1.41 10.50
CA GLY A 77 -6.71 -1.81 11.42
C GLY A 77 -7.01 -1.43 12.87
N LEU A 78 -7.36 -0.17 13.13
CA LEU A 78 -7.73 0.30 14.47
C LEU A 78 -8.96 -0.44 15.01
N LEU A 79 -9.98 -0.69 14.17
CA LEU A 79 -11.13 -1.49 14.58
C LEU A 79 -10.70 -2.93 14.93
N ALA A 80 -9.79 -3.53 14.16
CA ALA A 80 -9.23 -4.85 14.47
C ALA A 80 -8.52 -4.84 15.83
N ASP A 81 -7.73 -3.82 16.13
CA ASP A 81 -7.00 -3.66 17.39
C ASP A 81 -7.92 -3.48 18.60
N LEU A 82 -8.94 -2.62 18.48
CA LEU A 82 -9.86 -2.34 19.59
C LEU A 82 -10.75 -3.54 19.89
N THR A 83 -11.20 -4.25 18.85
CA THR A 83 -12.09 -5.41 18.96
C THR A 83 -11.35 -6.75 19.09
N MET A 84 -10.02 -6.76 18.91
CA MET A 84 -9.19 -7.97 18.79
C MET A 84 -9.71 -8.93 17.71
N SER A 85 -10.25 -8.41 16.61
CA SER A 85 -10.90 -9.20 15.56
C SER A 85 -9.90 -9.69 14.51
N PRO A 86 -9.65 -11.02 14.39
CA PRO A 86 -8.75 -11.55 13.37
C PRO A 86 -9.27 -11.34 11.94
N ARG A 87 -10.59 -11.25 11.77
CA ARG A 87 -11.22 -11.01 10.47
C ARG A 87 -10.96 -9.59 9.98
N LEU A 88 -11.12 -8.60 10.86
CA LEU A 88 -10.81 -7.20 10.52
C LEU A 88 -9.32 -7.05 10.24
N PHE A 89 -8.47 -7.72 11.00
CA PHE A 89 -7.03 -7.74 10.75
C PHE A 89 -6.70 -8.31 9.36
N ALA A 90 -7.33 -9.43 8.97
CA ALA A 90 -7.18 -9.99 7.63
C ALA A 90 -7.66 -9.04 6.52
N VAL A 91 -8.79 -8.35 6.72
CA VAL A 91 -9.29 -7.35 5.77
C VAL A 91 -8.31 -6.18 5.64
N LYS A 92 -7.78 -5.66 6.76
CA LYS A 92 -6.76 -4.61 6.75
C LYS A 92 -5.52 -5.05 5.97
N ASN A 93 -5.03 -6.27 6.19
CA ASN A 93 -3.87 -6.79 5.47
C ASN A 93 -4.16 -6.97 3.97
N LEU A 94 -5.38 -7.39 3.60
CA LEU A 94 -5.82 -7.46 2.20
C LEU A 94 -5.83 -6.08 1.53
N LEU A 95 -6.38 -5.06 2.20
CA LEU A 95 -6.38 -3.69 1.69
C LEU A 95 -4.95 -3.15 1.52
N SER A 96 -4.06 -3.48 2.46
CA SER A 96 -2.66 -3.03 2.47
C SER A 96 -1.86 -3.52 1.24
N VAL A 97 -2.24 -4.66 0.64
CA VAL A 97 -1.62 -5.18 -0.60
C VAL A 97 -1.75 -4.17 -1.76
N ALA A 98 -2.84 -3.40 -1.82
CA ALA A 98 -3.00 -2.31 -2.77
C ALA A 98 -2.51 -0.97 -2.18
N SER A 99 -2.86 -0.70 -0.92
CA SER A 99 -2.64 0.61 -0.29
C SER A 99 -1.17 0.96 -0.14
N ALA A 100 -0.34 0.06 0.41
CA ALA A 100 1.06 0.39 0.71
C ALA A 100 1.90 0.63 -0.56
N PRO A 101 1.83 -0.22 -1.60
CA PRO A 101 2.56 0.04 -2.85
C PRO A 101 2.04 1.28 -3.59
N MET A 102 0.73 1.57 -3.53
CA MET A 102 0.17 2.76 -4.17
C MET A 102 0.64 4.04 -3.50
N GLU A 103 0.69 4.09 -2.16
CA GLU A 103 1.25 5.24 -1.43
C GLU A 103 2.75 5.42 -1.67
N CYS A 104 3.50 4.32 -1.77
CA CYS A 104 4.91 4.39 -2.18
C CYS A 104 5.05 4.97 -3.60
N LEU A 105 4.22 4.53 -4.55
CA LEU A 105 4.16 5.09 -5.91
C LEU A 105 3.86 6.58 -5.87
N ILE A 106 2.80 7.01 -5.16
CA ILE A 106 2.41 8.42 -5.03
C ILE A 106 3.57 9.25 -4.49
N SER A 107 4.22 8.78 -3.43
CA SER A 107 5.35 9.48 -2.82
C SER A 107 6.51 9.64 -3.80
N MET A 108 6.91 8.55 -4.48
CA MET A 108 8.00 8.59 -5.45
C MET A 108 7.68 9.48 -6.66
N LEU A 109 6.46 9.39 -7.20
CA LEU A 109 6.04 10.22 -8.32
C LEU A 109 6.00 11.70 -7.93
N TYR A 110 5.38 12.02 -6.80
CA TYR A 110 5.25 13.40 -6.35
C TYR A 110 6.62 14.05 -6.12
N TRP A 111 7.46 13.46 -5.26
CA TRP A 111 8.76 14.04 -4.93
C TRP A 111 9.73 13.98 -6.11
N GLY A 112 9.68 12.93 -6.92
CA GLY A 112 10.50 12.81 -8.13
C GLY A 112 10.16 13.86 -9.19
N LEU A 113 8.88 14.02 -9.52
CA LEU A 113 8.43 15.04 -10.48
C LEU A 113 8.68 16.45 -9.95
N ARG A 114 8.40 16.69 -8.66
CA ARG A 114 8.63 18.00 -8.03
C ARG A 114 10.11 18.38 -8.02
N ALA A 115 11.02 17.42 -7.85
CA ALA A 115 12.46 17.67 -7.91
C ALA A 115 12.95 18.01 -9.32
N ILE A 116 12.27 17.52 -10.36
CA ILE A 116 12.56 17.85 -11.77
C ILE A 116 12.01 19.23 -12.11
N ASP A 117 10.71 19.42 -11.96
CA ASP A 117 10.03 20.71 -12.13
C ASP A 117 8.72 20.72 -11.31
N PRO A 118 8.60 21.58 -10.28
CA PRO A 118 7.39 21.71 -9.48
C PRO A 118 6.13 22.00 -10.31
N LYS A 119 6.26 22.63 -11.48
CA LYS A 119 5.13 22.95 -12.36
C LYS A 119 4.45 21.72 -12.96
N LEU A 120 5.08 20.55 -12.90
CA LEU A 120 4.47 19.30 -13.36
C LEU A 120 3.36 18.82 -12.41
N VAL A 121 3.47 19.14 -11.13
CA VAL A 121 2.57 18.66 -10.06
C VAL A 121 1.78 19.78 -9.38
N LEU A 122 2.22 21.04 -9.48
CA LEU A 122 1.53 22.20 -8.92
C LEU A 122 1.17 23.19 -10.04
N PRO A 123 -0.12 23.54 -10.21
CA PRO A 123 -0.49 24.55 -11.18
C PRO A 123 -0.04 25.94 -10.73
N SER A 124 0.26 26.81 -11.69
CA SER A 124 0.81 28.15 -11.43
C SER A 124 -0.07 29.07 -10.58
N TRP A 125 -1.38 28.81 -10.53
CA TRP A 125 -2.34 29.58 -9.73
C TRP A 125 -2.39 29.14 -8.27
N GLN A 126 -1.90 27.94 -7.93
CA GLN A 126 -1.98 27.40 -6.58
C GLN A 126 -0.70 27.75 -5.81
N PRO A 127 -0.82 28.33 -4.60
CA PRO A 127 0.35 28.58 -3.78
C PRO A 127 1.02 27.25 -3.38
N PRO A 128 2.35 27.25 -3.15
CA PRO A 128 3.03 26.08 -2.61
C PRO A 128 2.41 25.64 -1.28
N LEU A 129 2.27 24.32 -1.09
CA LEU A 129 1.78 23.77 0.17
C LEU A 129 2.77 24.06 1.31
N PRO A 130 2.28 24.38 2.52
CA PRO A 130 3.10 24.33 3.72
C PRO A 130 3.73 22.95 3.86
N ILE A 131 5.01 22.88 4.25
CA ILE A 131 5.75 21.61 4.28
C ILE A 131 5.08 20.52 5.13
N SER A 132 4.42 20.89 6.22
CA SER A 132 3.69 19.94 7.07
C SER A 132 2.52 19.29 6.33
N VAL A 133 1.79 20.07 5.55
CA VAL A 133 0.65 19.63 4.74
C VAL A 133 1.15 18.78 3.57
N ASP A 134 2.24 19.22 2.95
CA ASP A 134 2.86 18.51 1.85
C ASP A 134 3.34 17.11 2.25
N LEU A 135 4.02 17.01 3.40
CA LEU A 135 4.43 15.74 3.99
C LEU A 135 3.22 14.88 4.39
N SER A 136 2.17 15.47 4.94
CA SER A 136 0.98 14.73 5.38
C SER A 136 0.18 14.14 4.21
N PHE A 137 0.25 14.73 3.02
CA PHE A 137 -0.32 14.17 1.79
C PHE A 137 0.61 13.15 1.12
N HIS A 138 1.90 13.44 1.00
CA HIS A 138 2.77 12.73 0.06
C HIS A 138 3.83 11.82 0.70
N ALA A 139 4.06 11.88 2.01
CA ALA A 139 5.09 11.07 2.67
C ALA A 139 4.52 10.23 3.81
N VAL A 140 3.75 10.83 4.70
CA VAL A 140 3.26 10.16 5.92
C VAL A 140 2.42 8.91 5.61
N PRO A 141 1.49 8.90 4.64
CA PRO A 141 0.70 7.68 4.36
C PRO A 141 1.57 6.49 3.95
N ALA A 142 2.55 6.71 3.06
CA ALA A 142 3.50 5.68 2.66
C ALA A 142 4.32 5.18 3.86
N LEU A 143 4.90 6.08 4.64
CA LEU A 143 5.71 5.73 5.81
C LEU A 143 4.89 4.95 6.86
N ALA A 144 3.66 5.36 7.11
CA ALA A 144 2.77 4.70 8.07
C ALA A 144 2.41 3.28 7.60
N LEU A 145 2.02 3.10 6.34
CA LEU A 145 1.70 1.78 5.77
C LEU A 145 2.93 0.86 5.71
N VAL A 146 4.11 1.41 5.41
CA VAL A 146 5.36 0.62 5.42
C VAL A 146 5.72 0.20 6.85
N ALA A 147 5.60 1.10 7.84
CA ALA A 147 5.82 0.73 9.23
C ALA A 147 4.81 -0.34 9.70
N ASP A 148 3.54 -0.20 9.34
CA ASP A 148 2.50 -1.19 9.62
C ASP A 148 2.82 -2.55 8.98
N LEU A 149 3.24 -2.54 7.72
CA LEU A 149 3.68 -3.75 7.02
C LEU A 149 4.84 -4.41 7.75
N LEU A 150 5.93 -3.67 7.98
CA LEU A 150 7.18 -4.25 8.49
C LEU A 150 7.08 -4.75 9.92
N PHE A 151 6.31 -4.09 10.78
CA PHE A 151 6.31 -4.40 12.22
C PHE A 151 5.07 -5.16 12.69
N PHE A 152 3.91 -4.92 12.08
CA PHE A 152 2.63 -5.40 12.60
C PHE A 152 1.93 -6.39 11.68
N SER A 153 2.30 -6.49 10.40
CA SER A 153 1.60 -7.33 9.43
C SER A 153 2.36 -8.62 9.09
N PRO A 154 1.67 -9.69 8.66
CA PRO A 154 2.30 -10.84 8.01
C PRO A 154 2.93 -10.45 6.65
N PRO A 155 3.86 -11.24 6.11
CA PRO A 155 4.44 -10.98 4.79
C PRO A 155 3.35 -11.01 3.71
N TYR A 156 3.52 -10.20 2.66
CA TYR A 156 2.72 -10.38 1.46
C TYR A 156 3.15 -11.63 0.72
N THR A 157 2.16 -12.39 0.26
CA THR A 157 2.37 -13.60 -0.55
C THR A 157 2.00 -13.39 -2.02
N VAL A 158 1.86 -12.14 -2.44
CA VAL A 158 1.46 -11.79 -3.81
C VAL A 158 2.65 -11.99 -4.77
N ALA A 159 2.45 -12.86 -5.76
CA ALA A 159 3.41 -13.04 -6.84
C ALA A 159 3.45 -11.81 -7.76
N PHE A 160 4.54 -11.67 -8.53
CA PHE A 160 4.74 -10.50 -9.40
C PHE A 160 3.60 -10.28 -10.39
N LEU A 161 3.15 -11.33 -11.10
CA LEU A 161 2.13 -11.17 -12.14
C LEU A 161 0.77 -10.68 -11.59
N PRO A 162 0.22 -11.26 -10.50
CA PRO A 162 -0.94 -10.68 -9.81
C PRO A 162 -0.72 -9.24 -9.32
N ALA A 163 0.46 -8.93 -8.76
CA ALA A 163 0.78 -7.56 -8.32
C ALA A 163 0.80 -6.57 -9.48
N PHE A 164 1.38 -6.96 -10.62
CA PHE A 164 1.39 -6.17 -11.85
C PHE A 164 -0.01 -6.01 -12.45
N GLY A 165 -0.83 -7.07 -12.43
CA GLY A 165 -2.23 -7.01 -12.85
C GLY A 165 -3.04 -6.03 -12.01
N LEU A 166 -2.93 -6.11 -10.68
CA LEU A 166 -3.58 -5.16 -9.76
C LEU A 166 -3.10 -3.72 -10.00
N SER A 167 -1.79 -3.52 -10.14
CA SER A 167 -1.20 -2.21 -10.41
C SER A 167 -1.68 -1.62 -11.74
N SER A 168 -1.81 -2.46 -12.77
CA SER A 168 -2.35 -2.08 -14.08
C SER A 168 -3.83 -1.68 -13.98
N CYS A 169 -4.64 -2.47 -13.28
CA CYS A 169 -6.05 -2.13 -13.04
C CYS A 169 -6.20 -0.78 -12.32
N ILE A 170 -5.37 -0.51 -11.31
CA ILE A 170 -5.38 0.77 -10.58
C ILE A 170 -4.95 1.92 -11.50
N ALA A 171 -3.83 1.77 -12.21
CA ALA A 171 -3.29 2.83 -13.06
C ALA A 171 -4.25 3.20 -14.20
N PHE A 172 -4.76 2.22 -14.96
CA PHE A 172 -5.68 2.48 -16.07
C PHE A 172 -7.09 2.84 -15.56
N GLY A 173 -7.52 2.30 -14.42
CA GLY A 173 -8.75 2.74 -13.76
C GLY A 173 -8.69 4.21 -13.35
N TYR A 174 -7.57 4.65 -12.79
CA TYR A 174 -7.34 6.06 -12.48
C TYR A 174 -7.29 6.91 -13.75
N TRP A 175 -6.68 6.43 -14.83
CA TRP A 175 -6.70 7.15 -16.11
C TRP A 175 -8.13 7.40 -16.60
N LEU A 176 -8.98 6.36 -16.63
CA LEU A 176 -10.39 6.50 -17.01
C LEU A 176 -11.12 7.52 -16.11
N TRP A 177 -10.81 7.51 -14.82
CA TRP A 177 -11.37 8.46 -13.86
C TRP A 177 -10.94 9.91 -14.13
N ILE A 178 -9.66 10.19 -14.37
CA ILE A 178 -9.22 11.57 -14.65
C ILE A 178 -9.75 12.11 -15.98
N GLU A 179 -9.91 11.26 -17.01
CA GLU A 179 -10.51 11.67 -18.28
C GLU A 179 -12.00 12.01 -18.09
N ARG A 180 -12.69 11.25 -17.22
CA ARG A 180 -14.05 11.57 -16.82
C ARG A 180 -14.13 12.91 -16.09
N CYS A 181 -13.21 13.19 -15.17
CA CYS A 181 -13.15 14.47 -14.48
C CYS A 181 -12.83 15.61 -15.46
N TYR A 182 -11.87 15.43 -16.37
CA TYR A 182 -11.53 16.40 -17.41
C TYR A 182 -12.72 16.73 -18.31
N HIS A 183 -13.54 15.73 -18.68
CA HIS A 183 -14.74 15.94 -19.49
C HIS A 183 -15.70 16.97 -18.87
N TYR A 184 -15.86 16.98 -17.54
CA TYR A 184 -16.71 17.93 -16.83
C TYR A 184 -15.99 19.22 -16.45
N ASN A 185 -14.76 19.12 -15.95
CA ASN A 185 -14.04 20.22 -15.33
C ASN A 185 -13.23 21.04 -16.32
N ARG A 186 -12.86 20.45 -17.47
CA ARG A 186 -12.00 21.04 -18.51
C ARG A 186 -10.58 21.36 -18.08
N PHE A 187 -10.14 20.80 -16.96
CA PHE A 187 -8.76 20.81 -16.50
C PHE A 187 -8.39 19.46 -15.88
N TYR A 188 -7.09 19.14 -15.84
CA TYR A 188 -6.57 17.96 -15.16
C TYR A 188 -6.09 18.32 -13.75
N PRO A 189 -6.12 17.36 -12.80
CA PRO A 189 -5.61 17.58 -11.44
C PRO A 189 -4.13 18.00 -11.43
N TYR A 190 -3.34 17.44 -12.34
CA TYR A 190 -1.92 17.76 -12.49
C TYR A 190 -1.63 18.37 -13.87
N PRO A 191 -0.86 19.48 -13.95
CA PRO A 191 -0.46 20.06 -15.23
C PRO A 191 0.29 19.09 -16.15
N LEU A 192 0.98 18.08 -15.61
CA LEU A 192 1.61 17.04 -16.41
C LEU A 192 0.65 16.44 -17.45
N PHE A 193 -0.63 16.25 -17.12
CA PHE A 193 -1.57 15.66 -18.08
C PHE A 193 -1.94 16.60 -19.23
N THR A 194 -1.83 17.92 -19.08
CA THR A 194 -2.10 18.85 -20.21
C THR A 194 -0.96 18.89 -21.22
N VAL A 195 0.27 18.59 -20.78
CA VAL A 195 1.45 18.61 -21.67
C VAL A 195 1.67 17.29 -22.40
N LEU A 196 1.19 16.17 -21.86
CA LEU A 196 1.37 14.86 -22.47
C LEU A 196 0.29 14.56 -23.51
N ASP A 197 0.73 14.09 -24.68
CA ASP A 197 -0.16 13.46 -25.66
C ASP A 197 -0.65 12.08 -25.20
N THR A 198 -1.59 11.48 -25.93
CA THR A 198 -2.18 10.18 -25.57
C THR A 198 -1.14 9.06 -25.47
N THR A 199 -0.17 9.01 -26.39
CA THR A 199 0.87 7.96 -26.39
C THR A 199 1.78 8.09 -25.18
N GLN A 200 2.15 9.32 -24.82
CA GLN A 200 2.93 9.62 -23.63
C GLN A 200 2.15 9.31 -22.35
N ARG A 201 0.83 9.56 -22.32
CA ARG A 201 -0.03 9.15 -21.19
C ARG A 201 -0.08 7.63 -21.05
N ILE A 202 -0.23 6.87 -22.15
CA ILE A 202 -0.13 5.40 -22.11
C ILE A 202 1.20 4.97 -21.48
N GLY A 203 2.31 5.58 -21.91
CA GLY A 203 3.63 5.33 -21.33
C GLY A 203 3.71 5.65 -19.84
N LEU A 204 3.15 6.79 -19.42
CA LEU A 204 3.10 7.21 -18.01
C LEU A 204 2.31 6.21 -17.15
N PHE A 205 1.12 5.79 -17.59
CA PHE A 205 0.30 4.85 -16.82
C PHE A 205 0.90 3.45 -16.80
N ALA A 206 1.46 2.97 -17.91
CA ALA A 206 2.14 1.68 -17.97
C ALA A 206 3.40 1.65 -17.08
N SER A 207 4.22 2.71 -17.13
CA SER A 207 5.41 2.83 -16.25
C SER A 207 5.03 3.00 -14.78
N SER A 208 3.93 3.70 -14.47
CA SER A 208 3.40 3.80 -13.10
C SER A 208 2.93 2.45 -12.57
N ALA A 209 2.23 1.65 -13.40
CA ALA A 209 1.83 0.30 -13.04
C ALA A 209 3.04 -0.62 -12.78
N LEU A 210 4.07 -0.52 -13.62
CA LEU A 210 5.33 -1.24 -13.40
C LEU A 210 6.02 -0.78 -12.11
N LEU A 211 6.12 0.52 -11.87
CA LEU A 211 6.76 1.09 -10.68
C LEU A 211 6.03 0.67 -9.40
N MET A 212 4.69 0.62 -9.41
CA MET A 212 3.92 0.11 -8.28
C MET A 212 4.16 -1.39 -8.06
N ALA A 213 4.20 -2.21 -9.12
CA ALA A 213 4.52 -3.63 -9.00
C ALA A 213 5.93 -3.88 -8.45
N LEU A 214 6.91 -3.07 -8.89
CA LEU A 214 8.27 -3.08 -8.35
C LEU A 214 8.29 -2.61 -6.89
N SER A 215 7.44 -1.64 -6.52
CA SER A 215 7.28 -1.23 -5.12
C SER A 215 6.76 -2.38 -4.26
N THR A 216 5.78 -3.15 -4.75
CA THR A 216 5.32 -4.37 -4.06
C THR A 216 6.46 -5.37 -3.87
N ALA A 217 7.25 -5.64 -4.92
CA ALA A 217 8.39 -6.54 -4.82
C ALA A 217 9.46 -6.02 -3.85
N ALA A 218 9.73 -4.71 -3.86
CA ALA A 218 10.66 -4.07 -2.95
C ALA A 218 10.17 -4.15 -1.51
N LEU A 219 8.88 -3.91 -1.25
CA LEU A 219 8.28 -4.04 0.09
C LEU A 219 8.38 -5.48 0.62
N VAL A 220 8.13 -6.49 -0.23
CA VAL A 220 8.35 -7.90 0.13
C VAL A 220 9.82 -8.16 0.45
N TRP A 221 10.73 -7.65 -0.37
CA TRP A 221 12.17 -7.80 -0.14
C TRP A 221 12.61 -7.13 1.18
N VAL A 222 12.24 -5.87 1.43
CA VAL A 222 12.53 -5.16 2.67
C VAL A 222 11.92 -5.89 3.86
N TYR A 223 10.69 -6.38 3.73
CA TYR A 223 10.05 -7.19 4.77
C TYR A 223 10.92 -8.40 5.11
N HIS A 224 11.45 -9.13 4.14
CA HIS A 224 12.31 -10.29 4.42
C HIS A 224 13.68 -9.93 4.99
N VAL A 225 14.25 -8.79 4.58
CA VAL A 225 15.49 -8.27 5.16
C VAL A 225 15.29 -7.92 6.63
N VAL A 226 14.16 -7.29 6.97
CA VAL A 226 13.83 -6.89 8.33
C VAL A 226 13.37 -8.10 9.14
N ASN A 227 12.40 -8.87 8.69
CA ASN A 227 11.71 -9.89 9.49
C ASN A 227 12.28 -11.30 9.36
N GLY A 228 13.21 -11.52 8.43
CA GLY A 228 13.70 -12.84 8.06
C GLY A 228 12.87 -13.49 6.95
N LYS A 229 13.32 -14.68 6.55
CA LYS A 229 12.62 -15.53 5.57
C LYS A 229 12.03 -16.71 6.31
N GLU A 230 10.87 -17.18 5.87
CA GLU A 230 10.44 -18.52 6.26
C GLU A 230 11.45 -19.51 5.68
N GLU A 231 12.08 -20.33 6.54
CA GLU A 231 12.72 -21.53 6.05
C GLU A 231 11.60 -22.40 5.47
N ILE A 232 11.56 -22.53 4.16
CA ILE A 232 10.82 -23.60 3.50
C ILE A 232 11.55 -24.88 3.88
N ALA A 233 11.32 -25.38 5.10
CA ALA A 233 11.57 -26.77 5.42
C ALA A 233 10.76 -27.55 4.41
N LEU A 234 11.46 -28.18 3.46
CA LEU A 234 10.95 -28.97 2.35
C LEU A 234 9.69 -29.74 2.76
N ALA A 235 8.53 -29.16 2.49
CA ALA A 235 7.24 -29.84 2.49
C ALA A 235 7.08 -30.67 1.19
N ASN A 236 8.19 -31.17 0.66
CA ASN A 236 8.24 -32.30 -0.25
C ASN A 236 8.79 -33.46 0.58
N GLY A 237 7.88 -34.33 1.01
CA GLY A 237 8.17 -35.46 1.89
C GLY A 237 9.30 -36.35 1.38
N HIS A 238 10.50 -36.11 1.86
CA HIS A 238 11.46 -37.16 2.13
C HIS A 238 11.79 -37.05 3.62
N ALA A 239 10.98 -37.73 4.42
CA ALA A 239 11.46 -38.23 5.69
C ALA A 239 12.78 -38.95 5.37
N ARG A 240 13.90 -38.43 5.88
CA ARG A 240 15.11 -39.23 5.98
C ARG A 240 14.73 -40.39 6.90
N ALA A 241 14.47 -41.55 6.31
CA ALA A 241 14.41 -42.80 7.04
C ALA A 241 15.73 -42.95 7.80
N PRO A 242 15.72 -43.48 9.03
CA PRO A 242 16.96 -43.88 9.69
C PRO A 242 17.64 -44.91 8.79
N GLU A 243 18.93 -44.75 8.52
CA GLU A 243 19.75 -45.81 7.93
C GLU A 243 19.66 -47.06 8.83
N GLU A 244 18.89 -48.06 8.38
CA GLU A 244 19.03 -49.43 8.86
C GLU A 244 20.40 -49.91 8.37
N ARG A 245 21.33 -50.08 9.31
CA ARG A 245 22.59 -50.78 9.06
C ARG A 245 22.29 -52.25 8.81
N ASP A 246 22.23 -52.62 7.54
CA ASP A 246 22.26 -54.01 7.10
C ASP A 246 23.65 -54.59 7.39
N GLY A 247 23.72 -55.49 8.36
CA GLY A 247 24.93 -56.15 8.82
C GLY A 247 24.70 -57.65 8.86
N ASP A 248 24.64 -58.26 7.69
CA ASP A 248 24.66 -59.71 7.47
C ASP A 248 25.97 -60.29 8.05
N VAL A 249 25.88 -61.00 9.17
CA VAL A 249 26.96 -61.87 9.67
C VAL A 249 26.51 -63.32 9.48
N LYS A 250 26.79 -63.87 8.30
CA LYS A 250 26.88 -65.32 8.10
C LYS A 250 28.23 -65.81 8.60
N GLY A 251 28.17 -66.78 9.51
CA GLY A 251 29.33 -67.30 10.22
C GLY A 251 30.33 -68.10 9.40
N LYS A 252 31.52 -68.23 10.00
CA LYS A 252 32.33 -69.44 10.15
C LYS A 252 33.10 -69.32 11.46
#